data_AF-A0A2T2Z7U4-F1
#
_entry.id   AF-A0A2T2Z7U4-F1
#
_cell.length_a   1.000
_cell.length_b   1.000
_cell.length_c   1.000
_cell.angle_alpha   90.00
_cell.angle_beta   90.00
_cell.angle_gamma   90.00
#
_symmetry.space_group_name_H-M   'P 1'
#
loop_
_entity.id
_entity.type
_entity.pdbx_description
1 polymer ?
#
loop_
_entity_poly.entity_id
_entity_poly.type
_entity_poly.pdbx_seq_one_letter_code
_entity_poly.pdbx_strand_id
1 'polypeptide(L)'
;MNRRWNAVLFGSLVVIAGAAISAPPASPQPAAEVAADDFYMPPPVPPMPPGAILRAQPAALVMSAPGQPGVVPAASTRMMYTSSDTHDAPTAVVATYLQPTLPWTGPGERPLVAYGVGSQGQGDQCAPSKVLPQLAQFQPPYDLIAEYDVIALTSLLARGMAVVLTDYHGLGTPDVHDFLNRKAQAYAVLDSARAALQLPGTGLNPNSPVILFGYSQGGMASAGAAELQSKYAPELNVRGAYIGGPIVDPESFIGYNYGQHGVGSSAPFTLNGIAADYPETRPILDAEINDAGKGLMNDALGKCAIAASLDIQIRRITQITNSGEPLTAVIDRSPALKAAFDEQRIGTMAPSMPVLIASAANDEGTPYPPVRAVAAGWCAGGTAVQLDANPQLPAVTGVVGTHDLAYFPSLMTANSWMTDRLAGLPAPSNCAALP
;
A
#
# COMPACT_ATOMS: atom_id res chain seq x y z
N MET A 1 6.63 8.33 60.16
CA MET A 1 6.67 9.38 61.21
C MET A 1 7.92 10.24 61.03
N ASN A 2 7.70 11.49 60.61
CA ASN A 2 8.44 12.75 60.88
C ASN A 2 9.98 12.92 60.70
N ARG A 3 10.28 13.73 59.66
CA ARG A 3 11.05 15.01 59.63
C ARG A 3 12.49 15.10 60.17
N ARG A 4 13.43 15.53 59.30
CA ARG A 4 14.47 16.60 59.46
C ARG A 4 14.88 17.15 58.07
N TRP A 5 14.65 18.44 57.71
CA TRP A 5 15.56 19.63 57.76
C TRP A 5 16.81 19.46 56.86
N ASN A 6 17.29 20.33 55.95
CA ASN A 6 17.28 21.80 55.72
C ASN A 6 17.89 22.12 54.33
N ALA A 7 17.58 23.28 53.73
CA ALA A 7 18.50 24.20 53.01
C ALA A 7 17.69 25.39 52.42
N VAL A 8 17.54 26.49 53.16
CA VAL A 8 18.33 27.75 53.07
C VAL A 8 18.28 28.42 51.68
N LEU A 9 17.37 29.39 51.59
CA LEU A 9 17.30 30.44 50.58
C LEU A 9 18.44 31.45 50.79
N PHE A 10 19.19 31.76 49.73
CA PHE A 10 19.92 33.02 49.61
C PHE A 10 19.38 33.78 48.41
N GLY A 11 18.74 34.91 48.71
CA GLY A 11 18.34 35.90 47.71
C GLY A 11 19.54 36.76 47.30
N SER A 12 19.51 37.23 46.06
CA SER A 12 20.28 38.40 45.63
C SER A 12 19.42 39.17 44.63
N LEU A 13 18.87 40.28 45.12
CA LEU A 13 18.23 41.34 44.35
C LEU A 13 19.32 42.09 43.57
N VAL A 14 19.24 42.08 42.24
CA VAL A 14 20.00 43.01 41.40
C VAL A 14 18.99 43.88 40.66
N VAL A 15 18.93 45.15 41.07
CA VAL A 15 18.22 46.23 40.38
C VAL A 15 19.14 46.70 39.25
N ILE A 16 18.72 46.56 38.00
CA ILE A 16 19.39 47.18 36.84
C ILE A 16 18.48 48.27 36.29
N ALA A 17 18.98 49.50 36.34
CA ALA A 17 18.37 50.70 35.79
C ALA A 17 18.29 50.61 34.25
N GLY A 18 17.13 50.97 33.71
CA GLY A 18 16.87 50.96 32.26
C GLY A 18 17.59 52.08 31.53
N ALA A 19 18.34 51.69 30.50
CA ALA A 19 18.70 52.57 29.38
C ALA A 19 17.86 52.13 28.17
N ALA A 20 16.94 52.97 27.73
CA ALA A 20 16.15 52.72 26.52
C ALA A 20 17.03 52.93 25.29
N ILE A 21 17.34 51.84 24.58
CA ILE A 21 17.93 51.88 23.24
C ILE A 21 16.76 51.82 22.26
N SER A 22 16.49 52.94 21.58
CA SER A 22 15.47 53.01 20.53
C SER A 22 15.99 52.29 19.27
N ALA A 23 15.36 51.17 18.91
CA ALA A 23 15.57 50.52 17.62
C ALA A 23 14.83 51.30 16.50
N PRO A 24 15.40 51.41 15.28
CA PRO A 24 14.70 52.03 14.15
C PRO A 24 13.46 51.21 13.75
N PRO A 25 12.42 51.86 13.21
CA PRO A 25 11.18 51.18 12.83
C PRO A 25 11.46 50.20 11.68
N ALA A 26 11.25 48.92 11.93
CA ALA A 26 11.17 47.92 10.88
C ALA A 26 9.88 48.16 10.08
N SER A 27 10.02 48.46 8.80
CA SER A 27 8.89 48.47 7.87
C SER A 27 8.23 47.07 7.90
N PRO A 28 6.90 46.96 8.09
CA PRO A 28 6.23 45.68 7.99
C PRO A 28 6.35 45.20 6.53
N GLN A 29 7.20 44.21 6.28
CA GLN A 29 7.00 43.36 5.11
C GLN A 29 5.62 42.73 5.27
N PRO A 30 4.79 42.66 4.21
CA PRO A 30 3.60 41.84 4.26
C PRO A 30 4.06 40.44 4.65
N ALA A 31 3.59 39.96 5.80
CA ALA A 31 3.71 38.55 6.12
C ALA A 31 2.99 37.83 4.99
N ALA A 32 3.74 37.24 4.07
CA ALA A 32 3.23 36.13 3.31
C ALA A 32 2.75 35.14 4.37
N GLU A 33 1.44 34.96 4.43
CA GLU A 33 0.81 33.92 5.21
C GLU A 33 1.39 32.61 4.68
N VAL A 34 2.46 32.13 5.33
CA VAL A 34 2.98 30.79 5.09
C VAL A 34 1.90 29.88 5.62
N ALA A 35 0.96 29.52 4.75
CA ALA A 35 0.08 28.39 4.98
C ALA A 35 0.98 27.25 5.46
N ALA A 36 0.70 26.71 6.65
CA ALA A 36 1.51 25.66 7.24
C ALA A 36 1.74 24.58 6.16
N ASP A 37 3.01 24.37 5.81
CA ASP A 37 3.47 23.55 4.69
C ASP A 37 3.30 22.07 5.05
N ASP A 38 2.04 21.63 5.15
CA ASP A 38 1.72 20.22 5.34
C ASP A 38 2.01 19.49 4.02
N PHE A 39 3.09 18.71 4.05
CA PHE A 39 3.53 17.88 2.93
C PHE A 39 2.39 17.07 2.32
N TYR A 40 1.45 16.60 3.15
CA TYR A 40 0.34 15.73 2.78
C TYR A 40 -0.90 16.45 2.27
N MET A 41 -0.94 17.78 2.36
CA MET A 41 -1.96 18.59 1.72
C MET A 41 -1.50 18.93 0.30
N PRO A 42 -2.06 18.28 -0.74
CA PRO A 42 -1.61 18.51 -2.10
C PRO A 42 -1.98 19.93 -2.54
N PRO A 43 -1.11 20.60 -3.32
CA PRO A 43 -1.54 21.78 -4.05
C PRO A 43 -2.60 21.36 -5.11
N PRO A 44 -3.37 22.30 -5.67
CA PRO A 44 -4.16 22.02 -6.86
C PRO A 44 -3.29 21.34 -7.92
N VAL A 45 -3.68 20.13 -8.34
CA VAL A 45 -2.87 19.31 -9.25
C VAL A 45 -2.82 20.01 -10.61
N PRO A 46 -1.65 20.53 -11.03
CA PRO A 46 -1.55 21.19 -12.32
C PRO A 46 -1.65 20.15 -13.45
N PRO A 47 -1.97 20.56 -14.69
CA PRO A 47 -2.02 19.66 -15.83
C PRO A 47 -0.59 19.21 -16.18
N MET A 48 -0.14 18.15 -15.52
CA MET A 48 1.15 17.51 -15.70
C MET A 48 0.97 16.03 -16.03
N PRO A 49 1.94 15.41 -16.72
CA PRO A 49 1.91 13.97 -16.92
C PRO A 49 1.84 13.21 -15.59
N PRO A 50 1.20 12.03 -15.54
CA PRO A 50 1.29 11.16 -14.39
C PRO A 50 2.74 10.80 -14.04
N GLY A 51 3.03 10.69 -12.74
CA GLY A 51 4.38 10.47 -12.20
C GLY A 51 5.27 11.72 -12.13
N ALA A 52 4.73 12.92 -12.35
CA ALA A 52 5.49 14.17 -12.16
C ALA A 52 5.61 14.50 -10.66
N ILE A 53 6.82 14.81 -10.21
CA ILE A 53 7.08 15.14 -8.79
C ILE A 53 6.54 16.54 -8.47
N LEU A 54 5.62 16.61 -7.50
CA LEU A 54 5.08 17.85 -6.93
C LEU A 54 5.98 18.37 -5.80
N ARG A 55 6.40 17.48 -4.92
CA ARG A 55 7.27 17.76 -3.77
C ARG A 55 8.15 16.54 -3.51
N ALA A 56 9.39 16.76 -3.11
CA ALA A 56 10.25 15.69 -2.63
C ALA A 56 11.16 16.22 -1.53
N GLN A 57 11.29 15.47 -0.44
CA GLN A 57 12.18 15.82 0.65
C GLN A 57 12.78 14.57 1.30
N PRO A 58 13.99 14.66 1.88
CA PRO A 58 14.53 13.59 2.72
C PRO A 58 13.53 13.23 3.83
N ALA A 59 13.39 11.93 4.09
CA ALA A 59 12.58 11.41 5.17
C ALA A 59 13.45 10.59 6.12
N ALA A 60 13.13 10.64 7.41
CA ALA A 60 13.81 9.78 8.38
C ALA A 60 13.46 8.32 8.08
N LEU A 61 14.47 7.45 8.13
CA LEU A 61 14.30 6.01 8.12
C LEU A 61 14.94 5.47 9.39
N VAL A 62 14.10 4.95 10.29
CA VAL A 62 14.53 4.30 11.54
C VAL A 62 14.20 2.81 11.55
N MET A 63 13.61 2.31 10.44
CA MET A 63 13.28 0.92 10.19
C MET A 63 14.46 0.01 10.49
N SER A 64 14.27 -0.99 11.36
CA SER A 64 15.23 -2.05 11.66
C SER A 64 14.74 -3.39 11.13
N ALA A 65 15.69 -4.25 10.73
CA ALA A 65 15.36 -5.59 10.25
C ALA A 65 15.20 -6.60 11.40
N PRO A 66 14.31 -7.60 11.27
CA PRO A 66 14.11 -8.60 12.32
C PRO A 66 15.42 -9.32 12.68
N GLY A 67 15.75 -9.33 13.97
CA GLY A 67 16.95 -10.02 14.48
C GLY A 67 18.27 -9.38 14.07
N GLN A 68 18.27 -8.19 13.46
CA GLN A 68 19.47 -7.44 13.08
C GLN A 68 19.55 -6.13 13.86
N PRO A 69 20.63 -5.89 14.62
CA PRO A 69 20.83 -4.61 15.28
C PRO A 69 21.15 -3.52 14.24
N GLY A 70 20.39 -2.42 14.27
CA GLY A 70 20.64 -1.24 13.45
C GLY A 70 19.54 -0.94 12.43
N VAL A 71 19.65 0.22 11.80
CA VAL A 71 18.72 0.70 10.77
C VAL A 71 19.04 0.03 9.44
N VAL A 72 18.00 -0.30 8.66
CA VAL A 72 18.14 -0.80 7.29
C VAL A 72 18.97 0.20 6.49
N PRO A 73 20.04 -0.24 5.79
CA PRO A 73 21.05 0.65 5.25
C PRO A 73 20.58 1.31 3.94
N ALA A 74 19.62 2.24 4.04
CA ALA A 74 19.03 2.98 2.94
C ALA A 74 18.82 4.45 3.29
N ALA A 75 18.92 5.33 2.29
CA ALA A 75 18.44 6.70 2.39
C ALA A 75 16.96 6.75 1.95
N SER A 76 16.15 7.56 2.63
CA SER A 76 14.72 7.68 2.36
C SER A 76 14.37 9.07 1.85
N THR A 77 13.54 9.13 0.80
CA THR A 77 12.95 10.36 0.27
C THR A 77 11.45 10.16 0.20
N ARG A 78 10.69 11.04 0.87
CA ARG A 78 9.24 11.10 0.69
C ARG A 78 8.94 12.04 -0.48
N MET A 79 8.08 11.60 -1.38
CA MET A 79 7.69 12.37 -2.56
C MET A 79 6.18 12.36 -2.75
N MET A 80 5.66 13.51 -3.15
CA MET A 80 4.30 13.67 -3.64
C MET A 80 4.39 13.79 -5.17
N TYR A 81 3.57 13.04 -5.88
CA TYR A 81 3.59 12.98 -7.34
C TYR A 81 2.16 12.96 -7.92
N THR A 82 2.03 13.36 -9.18
CA THR A 82 0.76 13.30 -9.90
C THR A 82 0.40 11.86 -10.24
N SER A 83 -0.88 11.50 -10.09
CA SER A 83 -1.46 10.21 -10.47
C SER A 83 -2.84 10.47 -11.07
N SER A 84 -3.63 9.42 -11.29
CA SER A 84 -5.05 9.55 -11.63
C SER A 84 -5.93 8.69 -10.71
N ASP A 85 -7.17 9.10 -10.52
CA ASP A 85 -8.21 8.29 -9.86
C ASP A 85 -8.78 7.21 -10.79
N THR A 86 -9.81 6.48 -10.34
CA THR A 86 -10.46 5.43 -11.13
C THR A 86 -11.14 5.94 -12.40
N HIS A 87 -11.48 7.23 -12.48
CA HIS A 87 -12.13 7.88 -13.62
C HIS A 87 -11.13 8.66 -14.50
N ASP A 88 -9.83 8.41 -14.32
CA ASP A 88 -8.72 9.09 -15.00
C ASP A 88 -8.62 10.60 -14.67
N ALA A 89 -9.25 11.07 -13.60
CA ALA A 89 -9.09 12.45 -13.16
C ALA A 89 -7.75 12.63 -12.43
N PRO A 90 -7.01 13.74 -12.66
CA PRO A 90 -5.73 13.98 -12.01
C PRO A 90 -5.86 14.09 -10.49
N THR A 91 -4.99 13.37 -9.77
CA THR A 91 -4.88 13.39 -8.31
C THR A 91 -3.41 13.47 -7.89
N ALA A 92 -3.16 13.64 -6.59
CA ALA A 92 -1.83 13.62 -6.00
C ALA A 92 -1.70 12.44 -5.02
N VAL A 93 -0.63 11.68 -5.15
CA VAL A 93 -0.34 10.52 -4.30
C VAL A 93 1.03 10.71 -3.66
N VAL A 94 1.23 10.16 -2.46
CA VAL A 94 2.51 10.16 -1.78
C VAL A 94 3.17 8.79 -1.90
N ALA A 95 4.50 8.78 -1.99
CA ALA A 95 5.31 7.59 -1.95
C ALA A 95 6.58 7.82 -1.13
N THR A 96 7.17 6.73 -0.66
CA THR A 96 8.50 6.71 -0.05
C THR A 96 9.46 5.97 -0.96
N TYR A 97 10.48 6.68 -1.44
CA TYR A 97 11.59 6.11 -2.18
C TYR A 97 12.73 5.74 -1.22
N LEU A 98 13.22 4.52 -1.32
CA LEU A 98 14.30 3.95 -0.52
C LEU A 98 15.50 3.66 -1.45
N GLN A 99 16.55 4.47 -1.30
CA GLN A 99 17.82 4.28 -2.00
C GLN A 99 18.72 3.35 -1.20
N PRO A 100 19.17 2.21 -1.76
CA PRO A 100 20.04 1.30 -1.03
C PRO A 100 21.45 1.89 -0.93
N THR A 101 22.09 1.78 0.22
CA THR A 101 23.52 2.12 0.35
C THR A 101 24.43 1.03 -0.20
N LEU A 102 23.92 -0.20 -0.32
CA LEU A 102 24.64 -1.32 -0.92
C LEU A 102 24.63 -1.23 -2.46
N PRO A 103 25.74 -1.65 -3.12
CA PRO A 103 25.80 -1.68 -4.58
C PRO A 103 24.88 -2.75 -5.14
N TRP A 104 24.32 -2.49 -6.32
CA TRP A 104 23.72 -3.54 -7.15
C TRP A 104 24.82 -4.44 -7.71
N THR A 105 24.70 -5.75 -7.54
CA THR A 105 25.71 -6.73 -7.98
C THR A 105 25.22 -7.65 -9.10
N GLY A 106 23.94 -7.56 -9.48
CA GLY A 106 23.45 -8.24 -10.68
C GLY A 106 23.85 -7.50 -11.96
N PRO A 107 23.44 -8.03 -13.12
CA PRO A 107 23.80 -7.43 -14.41
C PRO A 107 23.06 -6.10 -14.65
N GLY A 108 23.64 -5.28 -15.52
CA GLY A 108 23.02 -4.05 -16.00
C GLY A 108 22.90 -2.95 -14.95
N GLU A 109 21.92 -2.07 -15.16
CA GLU A 109 21.64 -0.95 -14.28
C GLU A 109 20.93 -1.38 -13.00
N ARG A 110 21.05 -0.56 -11.94
CA ARG A 110 20.34 -0.79 -10.68
C ARG A 110 18.82 -0.84 -10.95
N PRO A 111 18.12 -1.90 -10.52
CA PRO A 111 16.69 -1.99 -10.71
C PRO A 111 15.92 -1.16 -9.68
N LEU A 112 14.69 -0.79 -10.04
CA LEU A 112 13.68 -0.25 -9.15
C LEU A 112 12.58 -1.29 -8.92
N VAL A 113 12.18 -1.49 -7.67
CA VAL A 113 10.99 -2.25 -7.31
C VAL A 113 9.87 -1.26 -6.98
N ALA A 114 8.82 -1.27 -7.80
CA ALA A 114 7.58 -0.52 -7.55
C ALA A 114 6.68 -1.38 -6.66
N TYR A 115 6.58 -0.98 -5.39
CA TYR A 115 6.04 -1.79 -4.31
C TYR A 115 4.63 -1.32 -3.94
N GLY A 116 3.64 -2.14 -4.26
CA GLY A 116 2.29 -2.05 -3.71
C GLY A 116 2.28 -2.64 -2.30
N VAL A 117 2.03 -1.82 -1.30
CA VAL A 117 1.95 -2.23 0.11
C VAL A 117 0.71 -3.08 0.37
N GLY A 118 0.77 -3.90 1.42
CA GLY A 118 -0.38 -4.62 1.95
C GLY A 118 -1.44 -3.69 2.55
N SER A 119 -2.52 -4.27 3.09
CA SER A 119 -3.65 -3.52 3.67
C SER A 119 -3.23 -2.58 4.80
N GLN A 120 -3.37 -1.26 4.58
CA GLN A 120 -3.02 -0.23 5.56
C GLN A 120 -4.23 0.26 6.39
N GLY A 121 -5.43 0.26 5.80
CA GLY A 121 -6.66 0.83 6.37
C GLY A 121 -7.04 2.14 5.68
N GLN A 122 -7.92 2.94 6.29
CA GLN A 122 -8.39 4.21 5.70
C GLN A 122 -8.00 5.45 6.49
N GLY A 123 -7.40 5.28 7.68
CA GLY A 123 -6.87 6.41 8.43
C GLY A 123 -5.60 6.99 7.79
N ASP A 124 -5.52 8.31 7.71
CA ASP A 124 -4.37 9.02 7.16
C ASP A 124 -3.05 8.70 7.86
N GLN A 125 -3.09 8.39 9.16
CA GLN A 125 -1.92 8.02 9.95
C GLN A 125 -1.34 6.65 9.57
N CYS A 126 -2.10 5.85 8.80
CA CYS A 126 -1.73 4.51 8.39
C CYS A 126 -0.92 4.49 7.10
N ALA A 127 -0.79 5.63 6.42
CA ALA A 127 -0.01 5.74 5.18
C ALA A 127 1.44 5.27 5.41
N PRO A 128 2.00 4.39 4.55
CA PRO A 128 3.37 3.87 4.67
C PRO A 128 4.41 4.97 4.85
N SER A 129 4.26 6.09 4.14
CA SER A 129 5.17 7.24 4.24
C SER A 129 5.15 7.96 5.60
N LYS A 130 4.08 7.79 6.40
CA LYS A 130 3.99 8.29 7.78
C LYS A 130 4.48 7.26 8.80
N VAL A 131 4.33 5.96 8.49
CA VAL A 131 4.67 4.86 9.41
C VAL A 131 6.16 4.51 9.37
N LEU A 132 6.77 4.39 8.18
CA LEU A 132 8.19 4.03 8.02
C LEU A 132 9.18 4.86 8.88
N PRO A 133 9.00 6.19 9.04
CA PRO A 133 9.86 7.01 9.92
C PRO A 133 9.69 6.75 11.43
N GLN A 134 8.70 5.95 11.83
CA GLN A 134 8.36 5.66 13.22
C GLN A 134 8.70 4.20 13.62
N LEU A 135 8.98 3.32 12.65
CA LEU A 135 9.28 1.90 12.86
C LEU A 135 10.69 1.65 13.43
N ALA A 136 11.00 2.23 14.59
CA ALA A 136 12.34 2.19 15.17
C ALA A 136 12.78 0.78 15.60
N GLN A 137 11.84 -0.07 16.05
CA GLN A 137 12.14 -1.43 16.52
C GLN A 137 11.08 -2.40 16.08
N PHE A 138 11.49 -3.41 15.31
CA PHE A 138 10.67 -4.58 15.01
C PHE A 138 10.86 -5.64 16.11
N GLN A 139 9.79 -5.96 16.83
CA GLN A 139 9.71 -6.93 17.92
C GLN A 139 8.62 -8.00 17.62
N PRO A 140 9.02 -9.21 17.19
CA PRO A 140 8.09 -10.33 17.06
C PRO A 140 7.49 -10.74 18.42
N PRO A 141 6.24 -11.25 18.48
CA PRO A 141 5.40 -11.67 17.36
C PRO A 141 4.43 -10.59 16.83
N TYR A 142 4.25 -9.48 17.55
CA TYR A 142 3.23 -8.47 17.22
C TYR A 142 3.58 -7.68 15.96
N ASP A 143 4.87 -7.40 15.73
CA ASP A 143 5.32 -6.60 14.59
C ASP A 143 5.45 -7.42 13.28
N LEU A 144 5.50 -8.76 13.38
CA LEU A 144 5.50 -9.68 12.22
C LEU A 144 4.22 -9.57 11.39
N ILE A 145 3.11 -9.27 12.04
CA ILE A 145 1.78 -9.15 11.44
C ILE A 145 1.59 -7.71 10.95
N ALA A 146 2.12 -6.75 11.70
CA ALA A 146 1.92 -5.34 11.43
C ALA A 146 2.70 -4.83 10.22
N GLU A 147 3.87 -5.41 9.95
CA GLU A 147 4.83 -4.85 9.00
C GLU A 147 5.61 -5.94 8.26
N TYR A 148 4.94 -6.97 7.75
CA TYR A 148 5.60 -8.03 6.95
C TYR A 148 6.32 -7.44 5.72
N ASP A 149 5.90 -6.28 5.24
CA ASP A 149 6.55 -5.52 4.17
C ASP A 149 8.01 -5.19 4.54
N VAL A 150 8.34 -4.90 5.80
CA VAL A 150 9.72 -4.60 6.26
C VAL A 150 10.69 -5.73 5.92
N ILE A 151 10.22 -6.98 5.93
CA ILE A 151 11.05 -8.15 5.60
C ILE A 151 11.41 -8.14 4.11
N ALA A 152 10.45 -7.87 3.22
CA ALA A 152 10.73 -7.72 1.79
C ALA A 152 11.61 -6.51 1.52
N LEU A 153 11.29 -5.35 2.09
CA LEU A 153 12.08 -4.12 1.93
C LEU A 153 13.54 -4.34 2.32
N THR A 154 13.78 -4.93 3.49
CA THR A 154 15.13 -5.28 3.94
C THR A 154 15.81 -6.21 2.93
N SER A 155 15.12 -7.25 2.46
CA SER A 155 15.63 -8.20 1.48
C SER A 155 16.04 -7.53 0.17
N LEU A 156 15.20 -6.65 -0.36
CA LEU A 156 15.41 -5.96 -1.64
C LEU A 156 16.56 -4.95 -1.54
N LEU A 157 16.56 -4.14 -0.49
CA LEU A 157 17.62 -3.16 -0.22
C LEU A 157 18.96 -3.84 0.04
N ALA A 158 18.98 -4.99 0.74
CA ALA A 158 20.18 -5.79 0.97
C ALA A 158 20.80 -6.32 -0.33
N ARG A 159 20.00 -6.50 -1.40
CA ARG A 159 20.46 -6.88 -2.74
C ARG A 159 20.88 -5.68 -3.59
N GLY A 160 20.80 -4.46 -3.06
CA GLY A 160 21.08 -3.24 -3.81
C GLY A 160 19.97 -2.83 -4.78
N MET A 161 18.77 -3.38 -4.67
CA MET A 161 17.61 -2.95 -5.48
C MET A 161 16.95 -1.73 -4.84
N ALA A 162 16.72 -0.67 -5.62
CA ALA A 162 15.98 0.49 -5.11
C ALA A 162 14.49 0.14 -4.97
N VAL A 163 13.79 0.78 -4.03
CA VAL A 163 12.37 0.50 -3.80
C VAL A 163 11.59 1.81 -3.75
N VAL A 164 10.42 1.86 -4.37
CA VAL A 164 9.44 2.91 -4.16
C VAL A 164 8.15 2.29 -3.64
N LEU A 165 7.68 2.76 -2.48
CA LEU A 165 6.44 2.32 -1.85
C LEU A 165 5.40 3.42 -2.04
N THR A 166 4.27 3.10 -2.67
CA THR A 166 3.16 4.04 -2.80
C THR A 166 2.25 3.99 -1.58
N ASP A 167 1.71 5.14 -1.17
CA ASP A 167 0.66 5.19 -0.15
C ASP A 167 -0.72 4.81 -0.73
N TYR A 168 -0.89 4.80 -2.07
CA TYR A 168 -2.18 4.75 -2.78
C TYR A 168 -2.99 6.05 -2.73
N HIS A 169 -3.97 6.14 -3.63
CA HIS A 169 -4.91 7.26 -3.68
C HIS A 169 -5.78 7.30 -2.42
N GLY A 170 -6.03 8.52 -1.92
CA GLY A 170 -6.82 8.77 -0.72
C GLY A 170 -6.23 8.25 0.60
N LEU A 171 -4.97 7.79 0.62
CA LEU A 171 -4.32 7.36 1.87
C LEU A 171 -3.19 8.33 2.24
N GLY A 172 -3.36 8.99 3.38
CA GLY A 172 -2.38 9.94 3.89
C GLY A 172 -2.54 11.34 3.32
N THR A 173 -3.26 11.49 2.21
CA THR A 173 -3.73 12.74 1.60
C THR A 173 -5.26 12.86 1.76
N PRO A 174 -5.87 14.03 1.51
CA PRO A 174 -7.33 14.14 1.42
C PRO A 174 -7.93 13.11 0.46
N ASP A 175 -9.24 12.88 0.64
CA ASP A 175 -10.06 11.79 0.06
C ASP A 175 -10.04 10.49 0.87
N VAL A 176 -10.94 9.57 0.50
CA VAL A 176 -11.07 8.27 1.16
C VAL A 176 -10.16 7.30 0.45
N HIS A 177 -9.31 6.56 1.18
CA HIS A 177 -8.52 5.51 0.55
C HIS A 177 -9.44 4.49 -0.14
N ASP A 178 -9.30 4.41 -1.46
CA ASP A 178 -10.04 3.56 -2.38
C ASP A 178 -9.55 2.10 -2.30
N PHE A 179 -9.75 1.51 -1.13
CA PHE A 179 -9.32 0.16 -0.80
C PHE A 179 -9.89 -0.86 -1.80
N LEU A 180 -9.00 -1.56 -2.51
CA LEU A 180 -9.30 -2.50 -3.60
C LEU A 180 -9.90 -1.86 -4.86
N ASN A 181 -9.65 -0.57 -5.09
CA ASN A 181 -9.83 0.00 -6.42
C ASN A 181 -8.68 -0.46 -7.33
N ARG A 182 -9.01 -1.24 -8.35
CA ARG A 182 -8.02 -1.83 -9.25
C ARG A 182 -7.23 -0.76 -10.01
N LYS A 183 -7.93 0.22 -10.58
CA LYS A 183 -7.36 1.16 -11.54
C LYS A 183 -6.53 2.23 -10.84
N ALA A 184 -7.06 2.82 -9.78
CA ALA A 184 -6.35 3.82 -9.00
C ALA A 184 -5.09 3.24 -8.33
N GLN A 185 -5.14 2.02 -7.78
CA GLN A 185 -3.95 1.38 -7.19
C GLN A 185 -2.91 1.00 -8.24
N ALA A 186 -3.34 0.52 -9.41
CA ALA A 186 -2.45 0.26 -10.54
C ALA A 186 -1.72 1.53 -11.01
N TYR A 187 -2.45 2.64 -11.13
CA TYR A 187 -1.88 3.94 -11.47
C TYR A 187 -0.89 4.41 -10.42
N ALA A 188 -1.25 4.34 -9.13
CA ALA A 188 -0.34 4.71 -8.05
C ALA A 188 0.97 3.89 -8.06
N VAL A 189 0.92 2.58 -8.32
CA VAL A 189 2.13 1.75 -8.44
C VAL A 189 2.99 2.20 -9.63
N LEU A 190 2.40 2.34 -10.83
CA LEU A 190 3.13 2.71 -12.06
C LEU A 190 3.68 4.15 -12.00
N ASP A 191 2.89 5.09 -11.48
CA ASP A 191 3.25 6.51 -11.37
C ASP A 191 4.28 6.76 -10.27
N SER A 192 4.26 5.96 -9.18
CA SER A 192 5.35 5.99 -8.20
C SER A 192 6.68 5.55 -8.82
N ALA A 193 6.65 4.58 -9.74
CA ALA A 193 7.84 4.16 -10.49
C ALA A 193 8.34 5.29 -11.39
N ARG A 194 7.45 5.92 -12.17
CA ARG A 194 7.78 7.11 -12.97
C ARG A 194 8.43 8.21 -12.14
N ALA A 195 7.86 8.53 -10.99
CA ALA A 195 8.39 9.56 -10.09
C ALA A 195 9.79 9.19 -9.56
N ALA A 196 9.96 7.95 -9.08
CA ALA A 196 11.24 7.49 -8.53
C ALA A 196 12.38 7.48 -9.57
N LEU A 197 12.09 7.10 -10.83
CA LEU A 197 13.08 7.08 -11.91
C LEU A 197 13.55 8.50 -12.32
N GLN A 198 12.84 9.55 -11.90
CA GLN A 198 13.18 10.96 -12.14
C GLN A 198 13.97 11.59 -10.98
N LEU A 199 14.10 10.91 -9.83
CA LEU A 199 14.81 11.47 -8.68
C LEU A 199 16.32 11.62 -8.96
N PRO A 200 16.91 12.80 -8.70
CA PRO A 200 18.32 13.03 -8.95
C PRO A 200 19.21 12.30 -7.94
N GLY A 201 20.41 11.89 -8.35
CA GLY A 201 21.43 11.32 -7.46
C GLY A 201 21.15 9.90 -6.96
N THR A 202 20.15 9.22 -7.52
CA THR A 202 19.70 7.88 -7.09
C THR A 202 20.44 6.72 -7.76
N GLY A 203 21.11 6.99 -8.89
CA GLY A 203 21.68 5.96 -9.76
C GLY A 203 20.64 5.27 -10.65
N LEU A 204 19.37 5.68 -10.57
CA LEU A 204 18.32 5.30 -11.50
C LEU A 204 18.29 6.25 -12.69
N ASN A 205 17.72 5.79 -13.81
CA ASN A 205 17.41 6.60 -14.98
C ASN A 205 16.12 6.06 -15.65
N PRO A 206 15.54 6.75 -16.65
CA PRO A 206 14.28 6.34 -17.26
C PRO A 206 14.24 4.91 -17.85
N ASN A 207 15.39 4.32 -18.18
CA ASN A 207 15.48 2.96 -18.73
C ASN A 207 15.80 1.90 -17.67
N SER A 208 16.01 2.28 -16.41
CA SER A 208 16.35 1.33 -15.35
C SER A 208 15.28 0.24 -15.23
N PRO A 209 15.65 -1.04 -15.06
CA PRO A 209 14.70 -2.13 -14.99
C PRO A 209 13.71 -1.94 -13.82
N VAL A 210 12.43 -2.16 -14.08
CA VAL A 210 11.37 -2.10 -13.07
C VAL A 210 10.82 -3.50 -12.78
N ILE A 211 10.59 -3.79 -11.51
CA ILE A 211 9.78 -4.94 -11.08
C ILE A 211 8.55 -4.42 -10.34
N LEU A 212 7.37 -4.92 -10.71
CA LEU A 212 6.15 -4.68 -9.95
C LEU A 212 6.08 -5.72 -8.81
N PHE A 213 5.78 -5.29 -7.60
CA PHE A 213 5.79 -6.16 -6.43
C PHE A 213 4.61 -5.84 -5.52
N GLY A 214 3.92 -6.87 -5.03
CA GLY A 214 3.04 -6.70 -3.88
C GLY A 214 2.44 -8.00 -3.37
N TYR A 215 1.92 -7.95 -2.14
CA TYR A 215 1.25 -9.06 -1.47
C TYR A 215 -0.11 -8.63 -0.90
N SER A 216 -1.11 -9.52 -0.88
CA SER A 216 -2.46 -9.23 -0.37
C SER A 216 -3.13 -8.09 -1.17
N GLN A 217 -3.53 -6.97 -0.53
CA GLN A 217 -3.93 -5.74 -1.24
C GLN A 217 -2.86 -5.31 -2.27
N GLY A 218 -1.58 -5.31 -1.88
CA GLY A 218 -0.47 -5.02 -2.78
C GLY A 218 -0.37 -6.01 -3.94
N GLY A 219 -0.80 -7.26 -3.73
CA GLY A 219 -0.91 -8.26 -4.79
C GLY A 219 -1.94 -7.84 -5.84
N MET A 220 -3.09 -7.31 -5.42
CA MET A 220 -4.08 -6.71 -6.32
C MET A 220 -3.51 -5.49 -7.06
N ALA A 221 -2.83 -4.58 -6.36
CA ALA A 221 -2.21 -3.41 -6.96
C ALA A 221 -1.15 -3.78 -8.01
N SER A 222 -0.28 -4.75 -7.70
CA SER A 222 0.72 -5.29 -8.62
C SER A 222 0.09 -5.98 -9.82
N ALA A 223 -0.99 -6.75 -9.61
CA ALA A 223 -1.75 -7.38 -10.70
C ALA A 223 -2.42 -6.36 -11.61
N GLY A 224 -3.10 -5.34 -11.05
CA GLY A 224 -3.70 -4.25 -11.82
C GLY A 224 -2.66 -3.47 -12.61
N ALA A 225 -1.51 -3.15 -11.98
CA ALA A 225 -0.39 -2.50 -12.65
C ALA A 225 0.15 -3.35 -13.81
N ALA A 226 0.30 -4.67 -13.62
CA ALA A 226 0.75 -5.58 -14.67
C ALA A 226 -0.22 -5.62 -15.87
N GLU A 227 -1.52 -5.61 -15.61
CA GLU A 227 -2.53 -5.56 -16.67
C GLU A 227 -2.55 -4.22 -17.41
N LEU A 228 -2.41 -3.09 -16.70
CA LEU A 228 -2.54 -1.76 -17.29
C LEU A 228 -1.24 -1.20 -17.88
N GLN A 229 -0.08 -1.74 -17.50
CA GLN A 229 1.24 -1.18 -17.86
C GLN A 229 1.38 -0.91 -19.36
N SER A 230 1.02 -1.86 -20.22
CA SER A 230 1.18 -1.73 -21.68
C SER A 230 0.38 -0.57 -22.30
N LYS A 231 -0.71 -0.14 -21.66
CA LYS A 231 -1.57 0.96 -22.13
C LYS A 231 -1.30 2.26 -21.40
N TYR A 232 -1.07 2.20 -20.10
CA TYR A 232 -0.97 3.37 -19.23
C TYR A 232 0.47 3.87 -19.08
N ALA A 233 1.44 2.96 -18.96
CA ALA A 233 2.85 3.27 -18.75
C ALA A 233 3.80 2.44 -19.64
N PRO A 234 3.59 2.44 -20.98
CA PRO A 234 4.35 1.60 -21.91
C PRO A 234 5.85 1.90 -21.93
N GLU A 235 6.26 3.10 -21.50
CA GLU A 235 7.64 3.53 -21.43
C GLU A 235 8.43 2.93 -20.26
N LEU A 236 7.76 2.39 -19.23
CA LEU A 236 8.44 1.74 -18.11
C LEU A 236 9.05 0.41 -18.55
N ASN A 237 10.33 0.20 -18.25
CA ASN A 237 11.06 -1.03 -18.54
C ASN A 237 10.74 -2.16 -17.55
N VAL A 238 9.47 -2.58 -17.51
CA VAL A 238 9.01 -3.62 -16.58
C VAL A 238 9.52 -5.00 -17.02
N ARG A 239 10.32 -5.64 -16.16
CA ARG A 239 10.91 -6.98 -16.40
C ARG A 239 10.07 -8.13 -15.87
N GLY A 240 9.10 -7.84 -15.02
CA GLY A 240 8.15 -8.81 -14.50
C GLY A 240 7.35 -8.25 -13.33
N ALA A 241 6.31 -8.99 -12.94
CA ALA A 241 5.49 -8.69 -11.77
C ALA A 241 5.45 -9.87 -10.80
N TYR A 242 5.71 -9.60 -9.52
CA TYR A 242 5.38 -10.50 -8.42
C TYR A 242 4.03 -10.11 -7.84
N ILE A 243 3.15 -11.10 -7.77
CA ILE A 243 1.74 -10.98 -7.40
C ILE A 243 1.45 -12.02 -6.32
N GLY A 244 1.62 -11.64 -5.06
CA GLY A 244 1.46 -12.55 -3.93
C GLY A 244 0.08 -12.43 -3.26
N GLY A 245 -0.55 -13.56 -2.94
CA GLY A 245 -1.87 -13.66 -2.30
C GLY A 245 -2.90 -12.66 -2.81
N PRO A 246 -3.04 -12.42 -4.13
CA PRO A 246 -3.78 -11.27 -4.63
C PRO A 246 -5.28 -11.39 -4.36
N ILE A 247 -5.91 -10.25 -4.06
CA ILE A 247 -7.36 -10.13 -4.13
C ILE A 247 -7.72 -9.84 -5.60
N VAL A 248 -8.43 -10.76 -6.25
CA VAL A 248 -8.74 -10.66 -7.69
C VAL A 248 -10.19 -10.29 -7.99
N ASP A 249 -11.06 -10.42 -6.99
CA ASP A 249 -12.49 -10.15 -7.07
C ASP A 249 -12.94 -9.60 -5.70
N PRO A 250 -13.06 -8.26 -5.55
CA PRO A 250 -13.40 -7.65 -4.27
C PRO A 250 -14.77 -8.08 -3.72
N GLU A 251 -15.76 -8.32 -4.58
CA GLU A 251 -17.09 -8.80 -4.17
C GLU A 251 -17.00 -10.21 -3.56
N SER A 252 -16.36 -11.14 -4.28
CA SER A 252 -16.15 -12.49 -3.79
C SER A 252 -15.30 -12.49 -2.51
N PHE A 253 -14.30 -11.63 -2.42
CA PHE A 253 -13.42 -11.50 -1.27
C PHE A 253 -14.16 -11.02 -0.02
N ILE A 254 -14.94 -9.94 -0.11
CA ILE A 254 -15.70 -9.47 1.06
C ILE A 254 -16.82 -10.44 1.43
N GLY A 255 -17.43 -11.13 0.45
CA GLY A 255 -18.43 -12.18 0.71
C GLY A 255 -17.85 -13.40 1.43
N TYR A 256 -16.67 -13.86 1.00
CA TYR A 256 -15.97 -15.00 1.60
C TYR A 256 -15.52 -14.69 3.03
N ASN A 257 -14.97 -13.49 3.27
CA ASN A 257 -14.41 -13.10 4.56
C ASN A 257 -15.43 -12.49 5.52
N TYR A 258 -16.68 -12.37 5.10
CA TYR A 258 -17.70 -11.74 5.90
C TYR A 258 -17.92 -12.50 7.23
N GLY A 259 -17.73 -11.80 8.35
CA GLY A 259 -17.85 -12.41 9.69
C GLY A 259 -16.72 -13.37 10.07
N GLN A 260 -15.70 -13.56 9.22
CA GLN A 260 -14.52 -14.35 9.57
C GLN A 260 -13.50 -13.53 10.38
N HIS A 261 -12.71 -14.22 11.21
CA HIS A 261 -11.57 -13.60 11.89
C HIS A 261 -10.47 -13.24 10.88
N GLY A 262 -9.60 -12.28 11.22
CA GLY A 262 -8.53 -11.80 10.33
C GLY A 262 -8.96 -10.66 9.41
N VAL A 263 -9.14 -10.96 8.12
CA VAL A 263 -9.38 -9.98 7.03
C VAL A 263 -10.83 -9.48 6.92
N GLY A 264 -11.71 -9.82 7.87
CA GLY A 264 -13.11 -9.37 7.89
C GLY A 264 -13.29 -7.84 7.98
N SER A 265 -12.25 -7.08 8.37
CA SER A 265 -12.23 -5.62 8.36
C SER A 265 -12.18 -4.99 6.97
N SER A 266 -11.92 -5.78 5.94
CA SER A 266 -11.85 -5.28 4.57
C SER A 266 -13.20 -4.86 3.99
N ALA A 267 -14.32 -5.40 4.48
CA ALA A 267 -15.64 -5.05 3.98
C ALA A 267 -15.98 -3.55 4.12
N PRO A 268 -15.91 -2.92 5.33
CA PRO A 268 -16.20 -1.50 5.45
C PRO A 268 -15.22 -0.61 4.66
N PHE A 269 -13.94 -0.98 4.57
CA PHE A 269 -12.98 -0.23 3.73
C PHE A 269 -13.38 -0.29 2.25
N THR A 270 -13.70 -1.48 1.74
CA THR A 270 -14.12 -1.68 0.34
C THR A 270 -15.41 -0.91 0.04
N LEU A 271 -16.41 -0.98 0.92
CA LEU A 271 -17.67 -0.26 0.75
C LEU A 271 -17.49 1.27 0.78
N ASN A 272 -16.63 1.77 1.66
CA ASN A 272 -16.28 3.20 1.70
C ASN A 272 -15.57 3.64 0.42
N GLY A 273 -14.62 2.84 -0.08
CA GLY A 273 -13.93 3.11 -1.34
C GLY A 273 -14.89 3.17 -2.53
N ILE A 274 -15.72 2.14 -2.70
CA ILE A 274 -16.77 2.10 -3.74
C ILE A 274 -17.71 3.31 -3.62
N ALA A 275 -18.15 3.67 -2.41
CA ALA A 275 -19.03 4.82 -2.22
C ALA A 275 -18.36 6.18 -2.50
N ALA A 276 -17.04 6.28 -2.32
CA ALA A 276 -16.27 7.49 -2.61
C ALA A 276 -16.02 7.63 -4.11
N ASP A 277 -15.62 6.55 -4.77
CA ASP A 277 -15.31 6.51 -6.21
C ASP A 277 -16.57 6.52 -7.09
N TYR A 278 -17.68 5.96 -6.60
CA TYR A 278 -18.96 5.85 -7.29
C TYR A 278 -20.07 6.43 -6.41
N PRO A 279 -20.19 7.77 -6.29
CA PRO A 279 -21.10 8.43 -5.34
C PRO A 279 -22.58 8.03 -5.47
N GLU A 280 -23.00 7.59 -6.66
CA GLU A 280 -24.35 7.06 -6.92
C GLU A 280 -24.65 5.77 -6.14
N THR A 281 -23.61 5.03 -5.71
CA THR A 281 -23.76 3.82 -4.92
C THR A 281 -24.02 4.10 -3.44
N ARG A 282 -23.64 5.28 -2.92
CA ARG A 282 -23.78 5.61 -1.49
C ARG A 282 -25.24 5.57 -1.00
N PRO A 283 -26.22 6.22 -1.66
CA PRO A 283 -27.62 6.13 -1.24
C PRO A 283 -28.18 4.69 -1.30
N ILE A 284 -27.68 3.86 -2.22
CA ILE A 284 -28.10 2.45 -2.35
C ILE A 284 -27.56 1.66 -1.16
N LEU A 285 -26.28 1.79 -0.85
CA LEU A 285 -25.66 1.17 0.32
C LEU A 285 -26.39 1.61 1.59
N ASP A 286 -26.60 2.91 1.79
CA ASP A 286 -27.25 3.45 2.99
C ASP A 286 -28.71 2.95 3.16
N ALA A 287 -29.41 2.60 2.08
CA ALA A 287 -30.74 2.01 2.13
C ALA A 287 -30.70 0.50 2.44
N GLU A 288 -29.62 -0.20 2.08
CA GLU A 288 -29.49 -1.65 2.19
C GLU A 288 -28.78 -2.11 3.47
N ILE A 289 -27.96 -1.25 4.08
CA ILE A 289 -27.23 -1.56 5.32
C ILE A 289 -27.93 -1.01 6.56
N ASN A 290 -27.81 -1.75 7.67
CA ASN A 290 -28.34 -1.39 8.97
C ASN A 290 -27.41 -0.43 9.72
N ASP A 291 -27.85 0.08 10.87
CA ASP A 291 -27.09 1.04 11.67
C ASP A 291 -25.72 0.51 12.12
N ALA A 292 -25.58 -0.80 12.34
CA ALA A 292 -24.29 -1.41 12.66
C ALA A 292 -23.34 -1.36 11.45
N GLY A 293 -23.84 -1.62 10.24
CA GLY A 293 -23.09 -1.47 8.99
C GLY A 293 -22.61 -0.03 8.76
N LYS A 294 -23.52 0.95 8.94
CA LYS A 294 -23.16 2.39 8.85
C LYS A 294 -22.13 2.78 9.90
N GLY A 295 -22.30 2.28 11.13
CA GLY A 295 -21.35 2.47 12.21
C GLY A 295 -19.95 1.96 11.87
N LEU A 296 -19.86 0.75 11.30
CA LEU A 296 -18.60 0.16 10.86
C LEU A 296 -17.93 0.95 9.73
N MET A 297 -18.69 1.36 8.72
CA MET A 297 -18.18 2.19 7.63
C MET A 297 -17.63 3.52 8.14
N ASN A 298 -18.37 4.21 9.01
CA ASN A 298 -17.91 5.48 9.59
C ASN A 298 -16.66 5.31 10.47
N ASP A 299 -16.62 4.25 11.27
CA ASP A 299 -15.50 3.93 12.16
C ASP A 299 -14.22 3.54 11.38
N ALA A 300 -14.38 2.91 10.22
CA ALA A 300 -13.28 2.50 9.36
C ALA A 300 -12.48 3.69 8.79
N LEU A 301 -13.13 4.82 8.46
CA LEU A 301 -12.49 6.00 7.83
C LEU A 301 -11.29 6.55 8.62
N GLY A 302 -11.21 6.30 9.93
CA GLY A 302 -10.12 6.78 10.79
C GLY A 302 -9.16 5.69 11.26
N LYS A 303 -9.29 4.44 10.78
CA LYS A 303 -8.61 3.28 11.37
C LYS A 303 -7.60 2.63 10.42
N CYS A 304 -6.53 2.13 11.03
CA CYS A 304 -5.59 1.24 10.36
C CYS A 304 -6.13 -0.20 10.33
N ALA A 305 -5.70 -0.99 9.35
CA ALA A 305 -6.25 -2.31 9.07
C ALA A 305 -6.24 -3.25 10.29
N ILE A 306 -5.12 -3.31 11.02
CA ILE A 306 -4.97 -4.15 12.22
C ILE A 306 -5.94 -3.74 13.33
N ALA A 307 -6.02 -2.44 13.61
CA ALA A 307 -6.92 -1.90 14.63
C ALA A 307 -8.39 -2.16 14.27
N ALA A 308 -8.76 -2.02 13.00
CA ALA A 308 -10.08 -2.36 12.50
C ALA A 308 -10.39 -3.85 12.60
N SER A 309 -9.43 -4.73 12.24
CA SER A 309 -9.55 -6.18 12.37
C SER A 309 -9.79 -6.61 13.82
N LEU A 310 -9.07 -6.02 14.78
CA LEU A 310 -9.27 -6.32 16.20
C LEU A 310 -10.64 -5.85 16.71
N ASP A 311 -11.10 -4.66 16.33
CA ASP A 311 -12.39 -4.14 16.81
C ASP A 311 -13.57 -4.96 16.26
N ILE A 312 -13.54 -5.32 14.97
CA ILE A 312 -14.60 -6.13 14.34
C ILE A 312 -14.67 -7.53 14.97
N GLN A 313 -13.53 -8.14 15.29
CA GLN A 313 -13.48 -9.42 16.00
C GLN A 313 -14.12 -9.33 17.38
N ILE A 314 -13.85 -8.26 18.14
CA ILE A 314 -14.41 -8.04 19.47
C ILE A 314 -15.94 -7.88 19.40
N ARG A 315 -16.45 -7.14 18.39
CA ARG A 315 -17.89 -6.86 18.25
C ARG A 315 -18.70 -8.02 17.67
N ARG A 316 -18.06 -9.04 17.09
CA ARG A 316 -18.69 -10.21 16.46
C ARG A 316 -19.79 -9.84 15.46
N ILE A 317 -19.55 -8.82 14.64
CA ILE A 317 -20.56 -8.33 13.70
C ILE A 317 -20.60 -9.27 12.50
N THR A 318 -21.69 -10.02 12.38
CA THR A 318 -21.93 -10.99 11.30
C THR A 318 -23.14 -10.65 10.43
N GLN A 319 -23.83 -9.54 10.68
CA GLN A 319 -24.97 -9.06 9.88
C GLN A 319 -25.01 -7.52 9.82
N ILE A 320 -24.77 -6.94 8.64
CA ILE A 320 -24.75 -5.49 8.38
C ILE A 320 -25.83 -5.04 7.40
N THR A 321 -26.58 -5.96 6.80
CA THR A 321 -27.66 -5.66 5.86
C THR A 321 -29.00 -5.53 6.59
N ASN A 322 -29.92 -4.74 6.04
CA ASN A 322 -31.29 -4.60 6.56
C ASN A 322 -32.13 -5.87 6.30
N SER A 323 -31.89 -6.56 5.18
CA SER A 323 -32.59 -7.79 4.82
C SER A 323 -32.08 -9.02 5.57
N GLY A 324 -30.89 -8.95 6.18
CA GLY A 324 -30.18 -10.11 6.75
C GLY A 324 -29.54 -11.02 5.70
N GLU A 325 -29.66 -10.68 4.42
CA GLU A 325 -28.99 -11.39 3.33
C GLU A 325 -27.49 -11.08 3.30
N PRO A 326 -26.66 -11.95 2.69
CA PRO A 326 -25.25 -11.66 2.47
C PRO A 326 -25.05 -10.38 1.64
N LEU A 327 -23.94 -9.67 1.90
CA LEU A 327 -23.60 -8.44 1.18
C LEU A 327 -23.47 -8.66 -0.33
N THR A 328 -22.98 -9.83 -0.77
CA THR A 328 -22.93 -10.19 -2.19
C THR A 328 -24.31 -10.21 -2.84
N ALA A 329 -25.33 -10.71 -2.15
CA ALA A 329 -26.71 -10.69 -2.68
C ALA A 329 -27.28 -9.26 -2.79
N VAL A 330 -26.79 -8.32 -1.96
CA VAL A 330 -27.10 -6.88 -2.07
C VAL A 330 -26.42 -6.27 -3.29
N ILE A 331 -25.14 -6.61 -3.51
CA ILE A 331 -24.35 -6.13 -4.65
C ILE A 331 -24.95 -6.67 -5.96
N ASP A 332 -25.19 -7.97 -6.06
CA ASP A 332 -25.74 -8.65 -7.24
C ASP A 332 -27.09 -8.11 -7.70
N ARG A 333 -27.99 -7.74 -6.77
CA ARG A 333 -29.32 -7.23 -7.13
C ARG A 333 -29.33 -5.78 -7.58
N SER A 334 -28.26 -5.03 -7.31
CA SER A 334 -28.16 -3.61 -7.64
C SER A 334 -27.25 -3.42 -8.86
N PRO A 335 -27.79 -3.00 -10.02
CA PRO A 335 -26.98 -2.81 -11.22
C PRO A 335 -25.82 -1.83 -11.02
N ALA A 336 -26.01 -0.77 -10.23
CA ALA A 336 -24.97 0.22 -9.96
C ALA A 336 -23.85 -0.35 -9.07
N LEU A 337 -24.19 -1.07 -7.99
CA LEU A 337 -23.18 -1.71 -7.14
C LEU A 337 -22.44 -2.79 -7.92
N LYS A 338 -23.17 -3.64 -8.64
CA LYS A 338 -22.55 -4.72 -9.41
C LYS A 338 -21.58 -4.21 -10.46
N ALA A 339 -21.93 -3.14 -11.17
CA ALA A 339 -21.04 -2.49 -12.13
C ALA A 339 -19.78 -1.94 -11.46
N ALA A 340 -19.91 -1.22 -10.34
CA ALA A 340 -18.77 -0.66 -9.62
C ALA A 340 -17.81 -1.74 -9.10
N PHE A 341 -18.34 -2.86 -8.57
CA PHE A 341 -17.53 -4.00 -8.12
C PHE A 341 -16.90 -4.79 -9.28
N ASP A 342 -17.62 -5.00 -10.39
CA ASP A 342 -17.11 -5.72 -11.55
C ASP A 342 -15.94 -5.00 -12.24
N GLU A 343 -15.92 -3.67 -12.22
CA GLU A 343 -14.81 -2.87 -12.75
C GLU A 343 -13.50 -3.12 -11.98
N GLN A 344 -13.58 -3.58 -10.72
CA GLN A 344 -12.40 -3.83 -9.89
C GLN A 344 -11.77 -5.22 -10.09
N ARG A 345 -12.35 -6.07 -10.94
CA ARG A 345 -11.88 -7.44 -11.13
C ARG A 345 -10.52 -7.48 -11.85
N ILE A 346 -9.62 -8.30 -11.33
CA ILE A 346 -8.40 -8.72 -12.02
C ILE A 346 -8.76 -9.86 -12.99
N GLY A 347 -8.00 -9.99 -14.08
CA GLY A 347 -8.16 -11.02 -15.12
C GLY A 347 -8.83 -10.50 -16.39
N THR A 348 -9.03 -9.19 -16.54
CA THR A 348 -9.72 -8.61 -17.70
C THR A 348 -8.77 -8.29 -18.86
N MET A 349 -7.46 -8.24 -18.60
CA MET A 349 -6.42 -8.05 -19.60
C MET A 349 -5.21 -8.93 -19.28
N ALA A 350 -4.56 -9.49 -20.30
CA ALA A 350 -3.34 -10.28 -20.11
C ALA A 350 -2.11 -9.34 -20.00
N PRO A 351 -1.27 -9.48 -18.96
CA PRO A 351 -0.02 -8.73 -18.84
C PRO A 351 0.94 -8.98 -20.00
N SER A 352 1.65 -7.94 -20.44
CA SER A 352 2.63 -8.01 -21.53
C SER A 352 4.03 -8.47 -21.08
N MET A 353 4.22 -8.65 -19.78
CA MET A 353 5.46 -9.12 -19.14
C MET A 353 5.22 -10.44 -18.40
N PRO A 354 6.28 -11.21 -18.10
CA PRO A 354 6.15 -12.39 -17.26
C PRO A 354 5.63 -12.05 -15.87
N VAL A 355 4.87 -12.98 -15.27
CA VAL A 355 4.33 -12.82 -13.92
C VAL A 355 4.57 -14.06 -13.07
N LEU A 356 4.94 -13.83 -11.81
CA LEU A 356 4.90 -14.84 -10.75
C LEU A 356 3.69 -14.55 -9.88
N ILE A 357 2.74 -15.47 -9.86
CA ILE A 357 1.62 -15.46 -8.93
C ILE A 357 1.94 -16.46 -7.83
N ALA A 358 2.00 -16.02 -6.58
CA ALA A 358 2.19 -16.91 -5.44
C ALA A 358 0.96 -16.83 -4.53
N SER A 359 0.16 -17.89 -4.46
CA SER A 359 -1.09 -17.91 -3.69
C SER A 359 -1.29 -19.31 -3.14
N ALA A 360 -1.37 -19.43 -1.82
CA ALA A 360 -1.48 -20.75 -1.19
C ALA A 360 -2.82 -21.41 -1.56
N ALA A 361 -2.79 -22.71 -1.90
CA ALA A 361 -4.00 -23.46 -2.22
C ALA A 361 -5.01 -23.50 -1.06
N ASN A 362 -4.50 -23.38 0.18
CA ASN A 362 -5.25 -23.35 1.42
C ASN A 362 -5.37 -21.94 2.02
N ASP A 363 -5.17 -20.88 1.23
CA ASP A 363 -5.30 -19.50 1.68
C ASP A 363 -6.74 -19.22 2.18
N GLU A 364 -6.84 -18.89 3.47
CA GLU A 364 -8.09 -18.62 4.19
C GLU A 364 -8.51 -17.15 4.11
N GLY A 365 -7.68 -16.26 3.54
CA GLY A 365 -7.99 -14.84 3.36
C GLY A 365 -8.35 -14.53 1.92
N THR A 366 -7.53 -14.98 0.97
CA THR A 366 -7.73 -14.75 -0.47
C THR A 366 -7.94 -16.09 -1.19
N PRO A 367 -9.20 -16.44 -1.54
CA PRO A 367 -9.50 -17.76 -2.10
C PRO A 367 -8.67 -18.07 -3.35
N TYR A 368 -8.02 -19.23 -3.34
CA TYR A 368 -7.16 -19.70 -4.44
C TYR A 368 -7.90 -19.92 -5.79
N PRO A 369 -9.15 -20.47 -5.85
CA PRO A 369 -9.76 -20.79 -7.14
C PRO A 369 -9.94 -19.58 -8.09
N PRO A 370 -10.42 -18.40 -7.64
CA PRO A 370 -10.41 -17.18 -8.46
C PRO A 370 -9.00 -16.80 -8.97
N VAL A 371 -7.97 -16.90 -8.13
CA VAL A 371 -6.58 -16.59 -8.52
C VAL A 371 -6.09 -17.55 -9.63
N ARG A 372 -6.39 -18.85 -9.48
CA ARG A 372 -6.08 -19.86 -10.51
C ARG A 372 -6.80 -19.58 -11.84
N ALA A 373 -8.04 -19.08 -11.79
CA ALA A 373 -8.79 -18.72 -12.99
C ALA A 373 -8.18 -17.50 -13.71
N VAL A 374 -7.75 -16.47 -12.96
CA VAL A 374 -6.99 -15.33 -13.51
C VAL A 374 -5.70 -15.80 -14.17
N ALA A 375 -4.93 -16.67 -13.50
CA ALA A 375 -3.70 -17.23 -14.05
C ALA A 375 -3.94 -17.97 -15.37
N ALA A 376 -5.01 -18.78 -15.45
CA ALA A 376 -5.40 -19.48 -16.67
C ALA A 376 -5.81 -18.50 -17.80
N GLY A 377 -6.57 -17.46 -17.47
CA GLY A 377 -6.96 -16.41 -18.41
C GLY A 377 -5.77 -15.66 -19.00
N TRP A 378 -4.80 -15.28 -18.16
CA TRP A 378 -3.55 -14.65 -18.62
C TRP A 378 -2.69 -15.58 -19.48
N CYS A 379 -2.60 -16.87 -19.12
CA CYS A 379 -1.96 -17.88 -19.96
C CYS A 379 -2.61 -18.00 -21.34
N ALA A 380 -3.94 -18.05 -21.41
CA ALA A 380 -4.68 -18.07 -22.66
C ALA A 380 -4.48 -16.78 -23.48
N GLY A 381 -4.23 -15.65 -22.81
CA GLY A 381 -3.83 -14.38 -23.41
C GLY A 381 -2.36 -14.28 -23.83
N GLY A 382 -1.54 -15.32 -23.61
CA GLY A 382 -0.14 -15.39 -24.02
C GLY A 382 0.88 -14.89 -23.00
N THR A 383 0.45 -14.52 -21.79
CA THR A 383 1.35 -14.13 -20.70
C THR A 383 2.13 -15.35 -20.21
N ALA A 384 3.44 -15.20 -20.00
CA ALA A 384 4.25 -16.20 -19.30
C ALA A 384 3.94 -16.15 -17.80
N VAL A 385 3.06 -17.04 -17.34
CA VAL A 385 2.64 -17.15 -15.94
C VAL A 385 3.35 -18.33 -15.26
N GLN A 386 3.96 -18.06 -14.11
CA GLN A 386 4.26 -19.08 -13.10
C GLN A 386 3.30 -18.91 -11.92
N LEU A 387 2.44 -19.91 -11.69
CA LEU A 387 1.59 -19.98 -10.49
C LEU A 387 2.23 -20.90 -9.46
N ASP A 388 2.68 -20.35 -8.34
CA ASP A 388 3.12 -21.09 -7.16
C ASP A 388 1.96 -21.22 -6.16
N ALA A 389 1.47 -22.44 -6.00
CA ALA A 389 0.31 -22.74 -5.17
C ALA A 389 0.66 -22.98 -3.68
N ASN A 390 1.95 -22.97 -3.31
CA ASN A 390 2.43 -23.32 -1.96
C ASN A 390 1.67 -24.49 -1.29
N PRO A 391 1.49 -25.65 -1.95
CA PRO A 391 0.61 -26.73 -1.47
C PRO A 391 1.07 -27.37 -0.15
N GLN A 392 2.32 -27.12 0.24
CA GLN A 392 2.91 -27.56 1.50
C GLN A 392 2.36 -26.83 2.74
N LEU A 393 1.70 -25.68 2.57
CA LEU A 393 1.21 -24.90 3.70
C LEU A 393 -0.12 -25.46 4.22
N PRO A 394 -0.23 -25.75 5.53
CA PRO A 394 -1.48 -26.22 6.11
C PRO A 394 -2.52 -25.11 6.13
N ALA A 395 -3.80 -25.50 6.16
CA ALA A 395 -4.90 -24.58 6.43
C ALA A 395 -4.89 -24.16 7.91
N VAL A 396 -4.69 -22.87 8.18
CA VAL A 396 -4.63 -22.27 9.50
C VAL A 396 -5.47 -21.00 9.48
N THR A 397 -6.34 -20.84 10.47
CA THR A 397 -7.20 -19.65 10.61
C THR A 397 -6.87 -18.93 11.92
N GLY A 398 -6.95 -17.61 11.95
CA GLY A 398 -6.76 -16.83 13.17
C GLY A 398 -6.23 -15.43 12.88
N VAL A 399 -5.52 -14.86 13.86
CA VAL A 399 -4.82 -13.58 13.69
C VAL A 399 -3.61 -13.71 12.75
N VAL A 400 -3.02 -14.90 12.71
CA VAL A 400 -2.00 -15.30 11.73
C VAL A 400 -2.52 -16.57 11.06
N GLY A 401 -3.01 -16.44 9.83
CA GLY A 401 -3.52 -17.57 9.07
C GLY A 401 -2.58 -18.02 7.95
N THR A 402 -3.03 -18.96 7.13
CA THR A 402 -2.28 -19.42 5.95
C THR A 402 -1.96 -18.28 5.00
N HIS A 403 -2.83 -17.27 4.86
CA HIS A 403 -2.59 -16.07 4.07
C HIS A 403 -1.30 -15.36 4.50
N ASP A 404 -1.11 -15.15 5.80
CA ASP A 404 0.06 -14.46 6.34
C ASP A 404 1.31 -15.36 6.29
N LEU A 405 1.14 -16.65 6.62
CA LEU A 405 2.25 -17.62 6.59
C LEU A 405 2.78 -17.86 5.19
N ALA A 406 1.92 -17.77 4.17
CA ALA A 406 2.29 -17.95 2.78
C ALA A 406 3.21 -16.85 2.24
N TYR A 407 3.23 -15.68 2.87
CA TYR A 407 4.11 -14.58 2.49
C TYR A 407 5.58 -14.98 2.50
N PHE A 408 6.04 -15.70 3.53
CA PHE A 408 7.46 -16.02 3.72
C PHE A 408 8.06 -16.93 2.62
N PRO A 409 7.50 -18.12 2.33
CA PRO A 409 7.99 -18.93 1.21
C PRO A 409 7.80 -18.21 -0.13
N SER A 410 6.69 -17.47 -0.30
CA SER A 410 6.43 -16.72 -1.54
C SER A 410 7.48 -15.62 -1.77
N LEU A 411 7.90 -14.90 -0.73
CA LEU A 411 8.96 -13.90 -0.81
C LEU A 411 10.32 -14.52 -1.19
N MET A 412 10.61 -15.73 -0.69
CA MET A 412 11.82 -16.45 -1.09
C MET A 412 11.80 -16.79 -2.59
N THR A 413 10.69 -17.34 -3.08
CA THR A 413 10.48 -17.64 -4.51
C THR A 413 10.50 -16.36 -5.36
N ALA A 414 9.89 -15.28 -4.88
CA ALA A 414 9.88 -13.99 -5.56
C ALA A 414 11.29 -13.44 -5.75
N ASN A 415 12.13 -13.48 -4.70
CA ASN A 415 13.49 -12.94 -4.77
C ASN A 415 14.35 -13.61 -5.85
N SER A 416 14.32 -14.94 -5.95
CA SER A 416 15.04 -15.65 -7.00
C SER A 416 14.45 -15.36 -8.37
N TRP A 417 13.13 -15.47 -8.50
CA TRP A 417 12.42 -15.25 -9.76
C TRP A 417 12.64 -13.85 -10.35
N MET A 418 12.57 -12.81 -9.51
CA MET A 418 12.79 -11.43 -9.95
C MET A 418 14.25 -11.21 -10.37
N THR A 419 15.21 -11.76 -9.62
CA THR A 419 16.64 -11.64 -9.97
C THR A 419 16.93 -12.31 -11.31
N ASP A 420 16.28 -13.44 -11.62
CA ASP A 420 16.39 -14.10 -12.92
C ASP A 420 15.81 -13.24 -14.06
N ARG A 421 14.66 -12.58 -13.84
CA ARG A 421 14.08 -11.64 -14.83
C ARG A 421 14.99 -10.44 -15.08
N LEU A 422 15.54 -9.86 -14.01
CA LEU A 422 16.51 -8.77 -14.08
C LEU A 422 17.80 -9.19 -14.80
N ALA A 423 18.18 -10.47 -14.69
CA ALA A 423 19.29 -11.05 -15.43
C ALA A 423 18.97 -11.45 -16.89
N GLY A 424 17.74 -11.22 -17.35
CA GLY A 424 17.31 -11.56 -18.71
C GLY A 424 17.14 -13.06 -18.95
N LEU A 425 17.03 -13.87 -17.89
CA LEU A 425 16.77 -15.30 -18.02
C LEU A 425 15.30 -15.54 -18.41
N PRO A 426 15.03 -16.51 -19.32
CA PRO A 426 13.68 -16.86 -19.73
C PRO A 426 12.76 -17.12 -18.55
N ALA A 427 11.52 -16.61 -18.62
CA ALA A 427 10.54 -16.84 -17.58
C ALA A 427 10.05 -18.30 -17.59
N PRO A 428 10.08 -19.00 -16.44
CA PRO A 428 9.39 -20.27 -16.32
C PRO A 428 7.88 -20.03 -16.47
N SER A 429 7.18 -21.04 -16.99
CA SER A 429 5.74 -21.02 -17.07
C SER A 429 5.17 -22.40 -16.81
N ASN A 430 4.07 -22.46 -16.07
CA ASN A 430 3.28 -23.67 -15.85
C ASN A 430 1.86 -23.56 -16.45
N CYS A 431 1.68 -22.72 -17.48
CA CYS A 431 0.41 -22.54 -18.18
C CYS A 431 -0.21 -23.86 -18.66
N ALA A 432 0.60 -24.83 -19.06
CA ALA A 432 0.11 -26.15 -19.51
C ALA A 432 -0.57 -26.98 -18.40
N ALA A 433 -0.40 -26.62 -17.13
CA ALA A 433 -1.03 -27.28 -15.98
C ALA A 433 -2.28 -26.52 -15.46
N LEU A 434 -2.60 -25.37 -16.07
CA LEU A 434 -3.76 -24.56 -15.74
C LEU A 434 -4.97 -24.99 -16.59
N PRO A 435 -6.20 -24.84 -16.04
CA PRO A 435 -7.41 -25.37 -16.65
C PRO A 435 -7.78 -24.71 -17.98
#